data_AF-A0A1J5T6M1-F1
#
_entry.id   AF-A0A1J5T6M1-F1
#
_cell.length_a   1.000
_cell.length_b   1.000
_cell.length_c   1.000
_cell.angle_alpha   90.00
_cell.angle_beta   90.00
_cell.angle_gamma   90.00
#
_symmetry.space_group_name_H-M   'P 1'
#
loop_
_entity.id
_entity.type
_entity.pdbx_description
1 polymer ?
#
loop_
_entity_poly.entity_id
_entity_poly.type
_entity_poly.pdbx_seq_one_letter_code
_entity_poly.pdbx_strand_id
1 'polypeptide(L)'
;MAVDTSIHATTFSKLMTSFWTWLSIIGLSMTPNLILGPSAAVGVGIAAHYDPSVLLPVVAVAGYIEGLVVAWLAGESTQIGFIGRWVARMRTPRSTALADKWGVWGGLTIGCAVVGQEPILVALRWLGVDMRRIWLPLAFSNAVFAVIYYWVVLFGFDQVAHF
;
A
#
# COMPACT_ATOMS: atom_id res chain seq x y z
N MET A 1 24.84 -19.60 41.81
CA MET A 1 24.92 -19.12 40.42
C MET A 1 23.85 -18.06 40.25
N ALA A 2 24.24 -16.79 40.18
CA ALA A 2 23.31 -15.74 39.76
C ALA A 2 23.05 -15.94 38.26
N VAL A 3 21.81 -16.23 37.89
CA VAL A 3 21.40 -16.24 36.48
C VAL A 3 21.60 -14.84 35.95
N ASP A 4 22.36 -14.70 34.86
CA ASP A 4 22.73 -13.41 34.28
C ASP A 4 21.52 -12.78 33.58
N THR A 5 20.68 -12.12 34.37
CA THR A 5 19.45 -11.45 33.95
C THR A 5 19.72 -10.30 32.96
N SER A 6 20.97 -9.82 32.88
CA SER A 6 21.38 -8.75 31.97
C SER A 6 21.34 -9.18 30.48
N ILE A 7 21.67 -10.43 30.19
CA ILE A 7 21.64 -11.00 28.83
C ILE A 7 20.19 -11.19 28.35
N HIS A 8 19.31 -11.62 29.24
CA HIS A 8 17.88 -11.74 28.95
C HIS A 8 17.23 -10.36 28.74
N ALA A 9 17.57 -9.36 29.55
CA ALA A 9 17.05 -8.00 29.41
C ALA A 9 17.49 -7.33 28.09
N THR A 10 18.76 -7.51 27.70
CA THR A 10 19.29 -6.95 26.43
C THR A 10 18.72 -7.66 25.19
N THR A 11 18.54 -8.97 25.25
CA THR A 11 17.93 -9.75 24.15
C THR A 11 16.45 -9.40 23.99
N PHE A 12 15.71 -9.29 25.10
CA PHE A 12 14.31 -8.89 25.10
C PHE A 12 14.12 -7.45 24.58
N SER A 13 14.97 -6.52 24.99
CA SER A 13 14.96 -5.14 24.50
C SER A 13 15.18 -5.07 22.98
N LYS A 14 16.17 -5.79 22.44
CA LYS A 14 16.42 -5.86 20.99
C LYS A 14 15.24 -6.46 20.21
N LEU A 15 14.62 -7.51 20.76
CA LEU A 15 13.41 -8.12 20.19
C LEU A 15 12.25 -7.13 20.16
N MET A 16 12.02 -6.42 21.25
CA MET A 16 10.96 -5.43 21.39
C MET A 16 11.14 -4.29 20.37
N THR A 17 12.37 -3.73 20.26
CA THR A 17 12.68 -2.68 19.29
C THR A 17 12.43 -3.16 17.86
N SER A 18 12.93 -4.35 17.50
CA SER A 18 12.71 -4.93 16.17
C SER A 18 11.22 -5.14 15.86
N PHE A 19 10.45 -5.65 16.83
CA PHE A 19 9.00 -5.81 16.71
C PHE A 19 8.30 -4.47 16.41
N TRP A 20 8.62 -3.42 17.17
CA TRP A 20 8.02 -2.10 16.97
C TRP A 20 8.42 -1.47 15.64
N THR A 21 9.66 -1.69 15.18
CA THR A 21 10.10 -1.21 13.87
C THR A 21 9.32 -1.89 12.74
N TRP A 22 9.16 -3.21 12.79
CA TRP A 22 8.33 -3.93 11.79
C TRP A 22 6.87 -3.52 11.85
N LEU A 23 6.31 -3.33 13.04
CA LEU A 23 4.93 -2.84 13.18
C LEU A 23 4.76 -1.45 12.55
N SER A 24 5.76 -0.59 12.71
CA SER A 24 5.77 0.76 12.13
C SER A 24 5.87 0.70 10.61
N ILE A 25 6.74 -0.15 10.05
CA ILE A 25 6.85 -0.38 8.60
C ILE A 25 5.51 -0.85 8.03
N ILE A 26 4.87 -1.81 8.67
CA ILE A 26 3.55 -2.33 8.24
C ILE A 26 2.51 -1.21 8.33
N GLY A 27 2.41 -0.53 9.47
CA GLY A 27 1.43 0.54 9.68
C GLY A 27 1.56 1.68 8.68
N LEU A 28 2.79 2.14 8.43
CA LEU A 28 3.09 3.18 7.43
C LEU A 28 2.81 2.69 5.99
N SER A 29 3.06 1.42 5.69
CA SER A 29 2.72 0.87 4.37
C SER A 29 1.21 0.78 4.13
N MET A 30 0.41 0.74 5.20
CA MET A 30 -1.05 0.70 5.15
C MET A 30 -1.72 2.07 5.32
N THR A 31 -0.95 3.17 5.37
CA THR A 31 -1.60 4.49 5.46
C THR A 31 -2.18 4.89 4.11
N PRO A 32 -3.43 5.40 4.08
CA PRO A 32 -3.99 5.97 2.88
C PRO A 32 -3.15 7.19 2.47
N ASN A 33 -2.72 7.20 1.21
CA ASN A 33 -1.67 8.00 0.55
C ASN A 33 -0.42 7.18 0.19
N LEU A 34 -0.52 6.51 -0.97
CA LEU A 34 0.51 5.74 -1.66
C LEU A 34 1.91 6.36 -1.66
N ILE A 35 2.04 7.69 -1.66
CA ILE A 35 3.35 8.34 -1.78
C ILE A 35 4.01 8.52 -0.42
N LEU A 36 3.28 8.96 0.60
CA LEU A 36 3.87 9.30 1.89
C LEU A 36 4.08 8.07 2.79
N GLY A 37 3.11 7.16 2.83
CA GLY A 37 3.13 5.99 3.71
C GLY A 37 4.24 4.99 3.35
N PRO A 38 4.16 4.37 2.16
CA PRO A 38 5.19 3.45 1.67
C PRO A 38 6.59 4.06 1.63
N SER A 39 6.75 5.34 1.29
CA SER A 39 8.07 6.01 1.31
C SER A 39 8.61 6.16 2.74
N ALA A 40 7.76 6.49 3.71
CA ALA A 40 8.16 6.52 5.12
C ALA A 40 8.50 5.11 5.65
N ALA A 41 7.72 4.09 5.28
CA ALA A 41 7.98 2.69 5.64
C ALA A 41 9.33 2.20 5.10
N VAL A 42 9.60 2.46 3.82
CA VAL A 42 10.89 2.21 3.17
C VAL A 42 12.00 2.98 3.86
N GLY A 43 11.77 4.25 4.19
CA GLY A 43 12.74 5.09 4.90
C GLY A 43 13.15 4.52 6.25
N VAL A 44 12.17 4.09 7.06
CA VAL A 44 12.41 3.39 8.33
C VAL A 44 13.16 2.09 8.09
N GLY A 45 12.81 1.34 7.04
CA GLY A 45 13.46 0.08 6.70
C GLY A 45 14.94 0.23 6.33
N ILE A 46 15.26 1.25 5.51
CA ILE A 46 16.65 1.58 5.12
C ILE A 46 17.45 2.06 6.33
N ALA A 47 16.88 2.96 7.14
CA ALA A 47 17.54 3.47 8.36
C ALA A 47 17.80 2.37 9.40
N ALA A 48 16.96 1.34 9.44
CA ALA A 48 17.14 0.17 10.30
C ALA A 48 18.07 -0.91 9.69
N HIS A 49 18.66 -0.66 8.52
CA HIS A 49 19.54 -1.59 7.79
C HIS A 49 18.89 -2.96 7.49
N TYR A 50 17.58 -2.99 7.22
CA TYR A 50 16.92 -4.22 6.82
C TYR A 50 17.26 -4.62 5.38
N ASP A 51 17.31 -5.93 5.14
CA ASP A 51 17.55 -6.49 3.82
C ASP A 51 16.39 -6.11 2.86
N PRO A 52 16.68 -5.51 1.69
CA PRO A 52 15.66 -5.12 0.72
C PRO A 52 14.79 -6.29 0.22
N SER A 53 15.33 -7.50 0.16
CA SER A 53 14.61 -8.71 -0.26
C SER A 53 13.52 -9.12 0.73
N VAL A 54 13.59 -8.66 1.98
CA VAL A 54 12.55 -8.87 3.01
C VAL A 54 11.66 -7.63 3.15
N LEU A 55 12.26 -6.44 3.09
CA LEU A 55 11.54 -5.17 3.21
C LEU A 55 10.51 -4.98 2.07
N LEU A 56 10.92 -5.20 0.82
CA LEU A 56 10.08 -4.96 -0.36
C LEU A 56 8.82 -5.85 -0.38
N PRO A 57 8.91 -7.18 -0.15
CA PRO A 57 7.70 -8.01 -0.04
C PRO A 57 6.77 -7.57 1.09
N VAL A 58 7.31 -7.17 2.25
CA VAL A 58 6.47 -6.73 3.38
C VAL A 58 5.70 -5.46 3.02
N VAL A 59 6.37 -4.46 2.45
CA VAL A 59 5.73 -3.22 2.00
C VAL A 59 4.68 -3.50 0.92
N ALA A 60 5.01 -4.34 -0.07
CA ALA A 60 4.10 -4.70 -1.15
C ALA A 60 2.86 -5.46 -0.66
N VAL A 61 3.03 -6.41 0.27
CA VAL A 61 1.92 -7.18 0.85
C VAL A 61 1.04 -6.30 1.73
N ALA A 62 1.63 -5.42 2.54
CA ALA A 62 0.88 -4.48 3.38
C ALA A 62 0.03 -3.52 2.53
N GLY A 63 0.62 -2.91 1.50
CA GLY A 63 -0.10 -2.03 0.56
C GLY A 63 -1.17 -2.79 -0.26
N TYR A 64 -0.92 -4.05 -0.59
CA TYR A 64 -1.92 -4.91 -1.23
C TYR A 64 -3.12 -5.18 -0.33
N ILE A 65 -2.90 -5.51 0.94
CA ILE A 65 -3.98 -5.75 1.92
C ILE A 65 -4.81 -4.49 2.14
N GLU A 66 -4.15 -3.34 2.30
CA GLU A 66 -4.82 -2.03 2.38
C GLU A 66 -5.72 -1.79 1.18
N GLY A 67 -5.22 -2.00 -0.04
CA GLY A 67 -5.99 -1.84 -1.26
C GLY A 67 -7.19 -2.78 -1.34
N LEU A 68 -7.06 -4.04 -0.89
CA LEU A 68 -8.19 -4.96 -0.82
C LEU A 68 -9.27 -4.48 0.15
N VAL A 69 -8.88 -3.97 1.32
CA VAL A 69 -9.81 -3.42 2.31
C VAL A 69 -10.53 -2.20 1.75
N VAL A 70 -9.81 -1.28 1.10
CA VAL A 70 -10.39 -0.11 0.44
C VAL A 70 -11.37 -0.50 -0.66
N ALA A 71 -11.01 -1.46 -1.52
CA ALA A 71 -11.89 -1.93 -2.57
C ALA A 71 -13.15 -2.62 -2.02
N TRP A 72 -13.03 -3.30 -0.88
CA TRP A 72 -14.15 -3.93 -0.21
C TRP A 72 -15.10 -2.88 0.37
N LEU A 73 -14.55 -1.92 1.13
CA LEU A 73 -15.30 -0.78 1.69
C LEU A 73 -15.97 0.06 0.59
N ALA A 74 -15.29 0.28 -0.53
CA ALA A 74 -15.85 1.00 -1.67
C ALA A 74 -17.05 0.26 -2.27
N GLY A 75 -16.97 -1.07 -2.37
CA GLY A 75 -18.10 -1.90 -2.76
C GLY A 75 -19.27 -1.75 -1.79
N GLU A 76 -18.98 -1.87 -0.49
CA GLU A 76 -20.00 -1.81 0.56
C GLU A 76 -20.67 -0.44 0.67
N SER A 77 -19.91 0.64 0.45
CA SER A 77 -20.44 2.01 0.45
C SER A 77 -21.54 2.23 -0.58
N THR A 78 -21.60 1.43 -1.66
CA THR A 78 -22.70 1.52 -2.64
C THR A 78 -24.04 1.04 -2.11
N GLN A 79 -24.07 0.29 -1.00
CA GLN A 79 -25.30 -0.08 -0.29
C GLN A 79 -25.92 1.11 0.47
N ILE A 80 -25.14 2.16 0.74
CA ILE A 80 -25.64 3.38 1.38
C ILE A 80 -26.51 4.13 0.37
N GLY A 81 -27.80 4.27 0.66
CA GLY A 81 -28.80 4.71 -0.31
C GLY A 81 -28.49 6.02 -1.05
N PHE A 82 -27.84 7.00 -0.40
CA PHE A 82 -27.40 8.23 -1.08
C PHE A 82 -26.25 7.96 -2.07
N ILE A 83 -25.20 7.25 -1.62
CA ILE A 83 -24.03 6.91 -2.43
C ILE A 83 -24.45 6.00 -3.59
N GLY A 84 -25.24 4.97 -3.34
CA GLY A 84 -25.75 4.07 -4.37
C GLY A 84 -26.53 4.80 -5.47
N ARG A 85 -27.40 5.76 -5.11
CA ARG A 85 -28.13 6.59 -6.09
C ARG A 85 -27.20 7.49 -6.89
N TRP A 86 -26.19 8.09 -6.26
CA TRP A 86 -25.23 8.95 -6.93
C TRP A 86 -24.32 8.14 -7.88
N VAL A 87 -23.82 7.00 -7.42
CA VAL A 87 -23.03 6.06 -8.23
C VAL A 87 -23.84 5.54 -9.42
N ALA A 88 -25.11 5.18 -9.21
CA ALA A 88 -26.00 4.75 -10.30
C ALA A 88 -26.18 5.82 -11.38
N ARG A 89 -26.18 7.12 -11.02
CA ARG A 89 -26.22 8.22 -11.99
C ARG A 89 -24.91 8.37 -12.76
N MET A 90 -23.77 8.07 -12.14
CA MET A 90 -22.44 8.16 -12.78
C MET A 90 -22.10 6.95 -13.66
N ARG A 91 -22.78 5.81 -13.47
CA ARG A 91 -22.64 4.60 -14.29
C ARG A 91 -23.31 4.78 -15.66
N THR A 92 -22.61 5.42 -16.57
CA THR A 92 -22.97 5.44 -17.99
C THR A 92 -22.42 4.20 -18.69
N PRO A 93 -23.07 3.68 -19.76
CA PRO A 93 -22.56 2.53 -20.51
C PRO A 93 -21.12 2.71 -21.03
N ARG A 94 -20.73 3.96 -21.32
CA ARG A 94 -19.38 4.31 -21.76
C ARG A 94 -18.37 4.26 -20.61
N SER A 95 -18.72 4.78 -19.43
CA SER A 95 -17.82 4.77 -18.27
C SER A 95 -17.60 3.37 -17.72
N THR A 96 -18.64 2.52 -17.70
CA THR A 96 -18.51 1.12 -17.30
C THR A 96 -17.69 0.31 -18.31
N ALA A 97 -17.90 0.52 -19.61
CA ALA A 97 -17.10 -0.16 -20.65
C ALA A 97 -15.62 0.26 -20.63
N LEU A 98 -15.34 1.54 -20.36
CA LEU A 98 -13.97 2.03 -20.19
C LEU A 98 -13.32 1.44 -18.93
N ALA A 99 -14.04 1.41 -17.82
CA ALA A 99 -13.56 0.81 -16.58
C ALA A 99 -13.24 -0.68 -16.74
N ASP A 100 -14.10 -1.40 -17.45
CA ASP A 100 -13.95 -2.84 -17.65
C ASP A 100 -12.81 -3.19 -18.61
N LYS A 101 -12.65 -2.41 -19.70
CA LYS A 101 -11.64 -2.67 -20.73
C LYS A 101 -10.25 -2.14 -20.38
N TRP A 102 -10.18 -0.97 -19.74
CA TRP A 102 -8.94 -0.23 -19.50
C TRP A 102 -8.75 0.21 -18.05
N GLY A 103 -9.82 0.49 -17.32
CA GLY A 103 -9.75 1.02 -15.96
C GLY A 103 -9.05 0.09 -14.98
N VAL A 104 -9.20 -1.23 -15.13
CA VAL A 104 -8.58 -2.19 -14.21
C VAL A 104 -7.04 -2.13 -14.28
N TRP A 105 -6.45 -2.34 -15.46
CA TRP A 105 -4.99 -2.33 -15.60
C TRP A 105 -4.44 -0.91 -15.71
N GLY A 106 -5.02 -0.05 -16.55
CA GLY A 106 -4.55 1.32 -16.75
C GLY A 106 -4.77 2.21 -15.52
N GLY A 107 -5.88 2.03 -14.81
CA GLY A 107 -6.13 2.71 -13.55
C GLY A 107 -5.17 2.23 -12.47
N LEU A 108 -5.07 0.91 -12.23
CA LEU A 108 -4.22 0.40 -11.16
C LEU A 108 -2.72 0.54 -11.43
N THR A 109 -2.30 0.89 -12.64
CA THR A 109 -0.88 1.18 -12.95
C THR A 109 -0.64 2.68 -13.07
N ILE A 110 -1.03 3.28 -14.18
CA ILE A 110 -0.78 4.69 -14.51
C ILE A 110 -1.59 5.59 -13.58
N GLY A 111 -2.86 5.27 -13.37
CA GLY A 111 -3.68 6.07 -12.49
C GLY A 111 -3.14 6.06 -11.04
N CYS A 112 -2.68 4.90 -10.54
CA CYS A 112 -2.09 4.82 -9.20
C CYS A 112 -0.87 5.74 -9.06
N ALA A 113 -0.08 5.88 -10.13
CA ALA A 113 1.06 6.81 -10.15
C ALA A 113 0.62 8.29 -10.05
N VAL A 114 -0.52 8.64 -10.63
CA VAL A 114 -0.96 10.05 -10.78
C VAL A 114 -1.82 10.51 -9.61
N VAL A 115 -2.78 9.70 -9.19
CA VAL A 115 -3.79 10.09 -8.19
C VAL A 115 -3.77 9.21 -6.94
N GLY A 116 -2.96 8.16 -6.89
CA GLY A 116 -2.93 7.20 -5.80
C GLY A 116 -3.86 6.00 -6.01
N GLN A 117 -3.70 4.98 -5.16
CA GLN A 117 -4.35 3.68 -5.28
C GLN A 117 -5.79 3.75 -4.79
N GLU A 118 -6.03 4.38 -3.65
CA GLU A 118 -7.37 4.42 -3.04
C GLU A 118 -8.42 5.06 -3.96
N PRO A 119 -8.20 6.24 -4.57
CA PRO A 119 -9.22 6.87 -5.41
C PRO A 119 -9.61 6.02 -6.61
N ILE A 120 -8.67 5.23 -7.12
CA ILE A 120 -8.88 4.35 -8.27
C ILE A 120 -9.62 3.10 -7.88
N LEU A 121 -9.25 2.47 -6.76
CA LEU A 121 -9.99 1.33 -6.24
C LEU A 121 -11.43 1.70 -5.94
N VAL A 122 -11.65 2.88 -5.34
CA VAL A 122 -12.99 3.43 -5.11
C VAL A 122 -13.72 3.62 -6.42
N ALA A 123 -13.11 4.30 -7.39
CA ALA A 123 -13.72 4.54 -8.70
C ALA A 123 -14.07 3.24 -9.45
N LEU A 124 -13.17 2.25 -9.48
CA LEU A 124 -13.41 0.97 -10.15
C LEU A 124 -14.54 0.19 -9.49
N ARG A 125 -14.57 0.14 -8.17
CA ARG A 125 -15.64 -0.54 -7.42
C ARG A 125 -16.98 0.17 -7.59
N TRP A 126 -16.99 1.50 -7.55
CA TRP A 126 -18.18 2.29 -7.86
C TRP A 126 -18.63 2.14 -9.31
N LEU A 127 -17.74 1.93 -10.27
CA LEU A 127 -18.11 1.64 -11.66
C LEU A 127 -18.56 0.19 -11.91
N GLY A 128 -18.55 -0.65 -10.87
CA GLY A 128 -19.07 -2.02 -10.92
C GLY A 128 -18.03 -3.07 -11.31
N VAL A 129 -16.75 -2.75 -11.28
CA VAL A 129 -15.68 -3.74 -11.49
C VAL A 129 -15.62 -4.70 -10.31
N ASP A 130 -15.68 -6.00 -10.59
CA ASP A 130 -15.60 -7.04 -9.58
C ASP A 130 -14.24 -7.12 -8.88
N MET A 131 -14.26 -7.48 -7.59
CA MET A 131 -13.05 -7.68 -6.78
C MET A 131 -12.08 -8.70 -7.41
N ARG A 132 -12.62 -9.76 -8.04
CA ARG A 132 -11.82 -10.79 -8.72
C ARG A 132 -11.00 -10.26 -9.88
N ARG A 133 -11.41 -9.15 -10.51
CA ARG A 133 -10.65 -8.54 -11.60
C ARG A 133 -9.55 -7.60 -11.08
N ILE A 134 -9.71 -7.09 -9.86
CA ILE A 134 -8.81 -6.11 -9.24
C ILE A 134 -7.58 -6.77 -8.61
N TRP A 135 -7.71 -7.98 -8.06
CA TRP A 135 -6.67 -8.63 -7.23
C TRP A 135 -5.26 -8.69 -7.86
N LEU A 136 -5.17 -9.13 -9.11
CA LEU A 136 -3.91 -9.35 -9.82
C LEU A 136 -3.25 -8.03 -10.24
N PRO A 137 -3.96 -7.10 -10.90
CA PRO A 137 -3.39 -5.78 -11.20
C PRO A 137 -3.05 -4.97 -9.94
N LEU A 138 -3.80 -5.13 -8.84
CA LEU A 138 -3.48 -4.51 -7.56
C LEU A 138 -2.19 -5.08 -6.96
N ALA A 139 -2.03 -6.40 -6.95
CA ALA A 139 -0.81 -7.06 -6.46
C ALA A 139 0.41 -6.65 -7.30
N PHE A 140 0.25 -6.64 -8.63
CA PHE A 140 1.29 -6.22 -9.56
C PHE A 140 1.70 -4.76 -9.33
N SER A 141 0.72 -3.87 -9.21
CA SER A 141 0.95 -2.45 -8.95
C SER A 141 1.73 -2.24 -7.66
N ASN A 142 1.30 -2.86 -6.54
CA ASN A 142 1.99 -2.73 -5.25
C ASN A 142 3.43 -3.24 -5.30
N ALA A 143 3.69 -4.35 -5.99
CA ALA A 143 5.04 -4.86 -6.16
C ALA A 143 5.94 -3.89 -6.94
N VAL A 144 5.43 -3.33 -8.04
CA VAL A 144 6.15 -2.34 -8.85
C VAL A 144 6.41 -1.05 -8.07
N PHE A 145 5.40 -0.51 -7.40
CA PHE A 145 5.53 0.73 -6.64
C PHE A 145 6.44 0.57 -5.41
N ALA A 146 6.42 -0.57 -4.72
CA ALA A 146 7.36 -0.83 -3.63
C ALA A 146 8.82 -0.71 -4.10
N VAL A 147 9.13 -1.26 -5.28
CA VAL A 147 10.48 -1.14 -5.88
C VAL A 147 10.78 0.31 -6.25
N ILE A 148 9.83 1.03 -6.86
CA ILE A 148 10.02 2.44 -7.24
C ILE A 148 10.28 3.30 -5.99
N TYR A 149 9.49 3.15 -4.92
CA TYR A 149 9.67 3.91 -3.69
C TYR A 149 11.01 3.61 -3.02
N TYR A 150 11.43 2.35 -3.01
CA TYR A 150 12.76 1.98 -2.52
C TYR A 150 13.88 2.73 -3.25
N TRP A 151 13.86 2.75 -4.57
CA TRP A 151 14.87 3.48 -5.34
C TRP A 151 14.82 4.99 -5.14
N VAL A 152 13.62 5.58 -5.10
CA VAL A 152 13.45 7.02 -4.88
C VAL A 152 13.96 7.43 -3.50
N VAL A 153 13.62 6.68 -2.45
CA VAL A 153 14.05 6.98 -1.07
C VAL A 153 15.56 6.74 -0.91
N LEU A 154 16.09 5.66 -1.48
CA LEU A 154 17.53 5.39 -1.45
C LEU A 154 18.33 6.51 -2.11
N PHE A 155 17.92 6.94 -3.30
CA PHE A 155 18.56 8.05 -4.01
C PHE A 155 18.42 9.37 -3.23
N GLY A 156 17.27 9.60 -2.59
CA GLY A 156 17.07 10.74 -1.70
C GLY A 156 18.03 10.74 -0.50
N PHE A 157 18.24 9.59 0.14
CA PHE A 157 19.22 9.47 1.23
C PHE A 157 20.66 9.70 0.75
N ASP A 158 21.04 9.15 -0.40
CA ASP A 158 22.36 9.39 -0.99
C ASP A 158 22.59 10.88 -1.25
N GLN A 159 21.58 11.58 -1.80
CA GLN A 159 21.70 13.03 -2.00
C GLN A 159 21.89 13.79 -0.70
N VAL A 160 21.13 13.48 0.35
CA VAL A 160 21.23 14.15 1.66
C VAL A 160 22.56 13.84 2.35
N ALA A 161 23.10 12.63 2.18
CA ALA A 161 24.40 12.25 2.74
C ALA A 161 25.60 12.93 2.07
N HIS A 162 25.40 13.50 0.87
CA HIS A 162 26.40 14.25 0.11
C HIS A 162 26.31 15.78 0.27
N PHE A 163 25.40 16.27 1.14
CA PHE A 163 25.35 17.67 1.61
C PHE A 163 25.89 17.78 3.03
#